data_AF-A0A496VTY4-F1
#
_entry.id   AF-A0A496VTY4-F1
#
_cell.length_a   1.000
_cell.length_b   1.000
_cell.length_c   1.000
_cell.angle_alpha   90.00
_cell.angle_beta   90.00
_cell.angle_gamma   90.00
#
_symmetry.space_group_name_H-M   'P 1'
#
loop_
_entity.id
_entity.type
_entity.pdbx_description
1 polymer ?
#
loop_
_entity_poly.entity_id
_entity_poly.type
_entity_poly.pdbx_seq_one_letter_code
_entity_poly.pdbx_strand_id
1 'polypeptide(L)' 'MNKPLTPQAVRGALLQCGFSFSEWGRQNGYSPRYVWLVVKRWTNRESGMPKGGAYRIVLGISKTIGRSITPVVPLNES' A
#
# COMPACT_ATOMS: atom_id res chain seq x y z
N MET A 1 -14.05 7.68 -16.29
CA MET A 1 -13.57 8.08 -14.94
C MET A 1 -12.90 6.88 -14.29
N ASN A 2 -11.60 6.99 -13.95
CA ASN A 2 -10.93 5.94 -13.19
C ASN A 2 -11.52 5.89 -11.77
N LYS A 3 -12.11 4.76 -11.39
CA LYS A 3 -12.69 4.56 -10.06
C LYS A 3 -11.58 4.76 -8.99
N PRO A 4 -11.79 5.61 -7.97
CA PRO A 4 -10.81 5.81 -6.91
C PRO A 4 -10.53 4.48 -6.20
N LEU A 5 -9.25 4.19 -5.94
CA LEU A 5 -8.84 2.95 -5.31
C LEU A 5 -9.23 2.99 -3.83
N THR A 6 -9.96 2.01 -3.30
CA THR A 6 -10.30 2.02 -1.87
C THR A 6 -9.29 1.19 -1.07
N PRO A 7 -9.12 1.43 0.25
CA PRO A 7 -8.33 0.54 1.11
C PRO A 7 -8.78 -0.92 1.04
N GLN A 8 -10.09 -1.17 0.86
CA GLN A 8 -10.62 -2.52 0.63
C GLN A 8 -10.20 -3.09 -0.73
N ALA A 9 -10.15 -2.28 -1.79
CA ALA A 9 -9.66 -2.72 -3.09
C ALA A 9 -8.16 -3.07 -3.04
N VAL A 10 -7.34 -2.29 -2.31
CA VAL A 10 -5.93 -2.63 -2.04
C VAL A 10 -5.82 -3.97 -1.32
N ARG A 11 -6.64 -4.18 -0.28
CA ARG A 11 -6.69 -5.46 0.44
C ARG A 11 -7.05 -6.63 -0.49
N GLY A 12 -8.05 -6.45 -1.35
CA GLY A 12 -8.46 -7.46 -2.33
C GLY A 12 -7.37 -7.79 -3.34
N ALA A 13 -6.71 -6.78 -3.88
CA ALA A 13 -5.58 -6.96 -4.80
C ALA A 13 -4.41 -7.69 -4.12
N LEU A 14 -4.08 -7.32 -2.88
CA LEU A 14 -3.04 -8.00 -2.13
C LEU A 14 -3.36 -9.49 -1.89
N LEU A 15 -4.63 -9.80 -1.59
CA LEU A 15 -5.12 -11.18 -1.45
C LEU A 15 -5.04 -11.95 -2.78
N GLN A 16 -5.31 -11.31 -3.92
CA GLN A 16 -5.12 -11.92 -5.24
C GLN A 16 -3.65 -12.22 -5.53
N CYS A 17 -2.71 -11.46 -4.95
CA CYS A 17 -1.28 -11.75 -4.98
C CYS A 17 -0.85 -12.83 -3.95
N GLY A 18 -1.79 -13.46 -3.25
CA GLY A 18 -1.51 -14.51 -2.26
C GLY A 18 -1.16 -14.00 -0.86
N PHE A 19 -1.33 -12.70 -0.59
CA PHE A 19 -0.98 -12.13 0.71
C PHE A 19 -2.18 -11.49 1.43
N SER A 20 -2.37 -11.83 2.70
CA SER A 20 -3.14 -10.97 3.60
C SER A 20 -2.28 -9.79 4.07
N PHE A 21 -2.87 -8.72 4.60
CA PHE A 21 -2.07 -7.66 5.25
C PHE A 21 -1.21 -8.19 6.41
N SER A 22 -1.70 -9.23 7.10
CA SER A 22 -0.95 -9.85 8.18
C SER A 22 0.26 -10.62 7.67
N GLU A 23 0.06 -11.44 6.64
CA GLU A 23 1.12 -12.18 5.96
C GLU A 23 2.19 -11.24 5.41
N TRP A 24 1.75 -10.25 4.62
CA TRP A 24 2.63 -9.27 3.99
C TRP A 24 3.39 -8.45 5.03
N GLY A 25 2.69 -7.97 6.06
CA GLY A 25 3.30 -7.23 7.17
C GLY A 25 4.39 -8.06 7.86
N ARG A 26 4.08 -9.29 8.24
CA ARG A 26 5.03 -10.21 8.90
C ARG A 26 6.29 -10.43 8.06
N GLN A 27 6.14 -10.69 6.76
CA GLN A 27 7.28 -10.90 5.86
C GLN A 27 8.15 -9.66 5.68
N ASN A 28 7.57 -8.46 5.85
CA ASN A 28 8.27 -7.18 5.67
C ASN A 28 8.61 -6.49 7.00
N GLY A 29 8.43 -7.15 8.14
CA GLY A 29 8.76 -6.61 9.47
C GLY A 29 7.79 -5.55 10.02
N TYR A 30 6.54 -5.52 9.55
CA TYR A 30 5.50 -4.58 9.99
C TYR A 30 4.33 -5.31 10.68
N SER A 31 3.75 -4.66 11.70
CA SER A 31 2.53 -5.19 12.30
C SER A 31 1.34 -5.07 11.34
N PRO A 32 0.39 -6.03 11.33
CA PRO A 32 -0.79 -5.98 10.47
C PRO A 32 -1.60 -4.68 10.64
N ARG A 33 -1.70 -4.21 11.90
CA ARG A 33 -2.38 -2.96 12.24
C ARG A 33 -1.68 -1.75 11.62
N TYR A 34 -0.36 -1.71 11.63
CA TYR A 34 0.38 -0.60 11.04
C TYR A 34 0.24 -0.57 9.52
N VAL A 35 0.31 -1.75 8.88
CA VAL A 35 0.04 -1.88 7.44
C VAL A 35 -1.34 -1.34 7.08
N TRP A 36 -2.39 -1.77 7.79
CA TRP A 36 -3.75 -1.29 7.56
C TRP A 36 -3.88 0.23 7.73
N LEU A 37 -3.29 0.80 8.79
CA LEU A 37 -3.33 2.25 9.04
C LEU A 37 -2.64 3.03 7.93
N VAL A 38 -1.50 2.54 7.44
CA VAL A 38 -0.77 3.17 6.33
C VAL A 38 -1.59 3.12 5.05
N VAL A 39 -2.13 1.95 4.68
CA VAL A 39 -3.00 1.82 3.50
C VAL A 39 -4.21 2.75 3.62
N LYS A 40 -4.91 2.74 4.75
CA LYS A 40 -6.08 3.60 4.98
C LYS A 40 -5.74 5.09 4.86
N ARG A 41 -4.57 5.51 5.35
CA ARG A 41 -4.13 6.91 5.35
C ARG A 41 -3.64 7.40 3.99
N TRP A 42 -3.00 6.54 3.22
CA TRP A 42 -2.26 6.95 2.02
C TRP A 42 -2.97 6.62 0.72
N THR A 43 -3.92 5.69 0.69
CA THR A 43 -4.65 5.34 -0.54
C THR A 43 -5.33 6.59 -1.13
N ASN A 44 -5.07 6.87 -2.42
CA ASN A 44 -5.49 8.07 -3.18
C ASN A 44 -5.07 9.41 -2.59
N ARG A 45 -4.16 9.45 -1.61
CA ARG A 45 -3.71 10.73 -1.08
C ARG A 45 -2.93 11.49 -2.16
N GLU A 46 -3.33 12.72 -2.44
CA GLU A 46 -2.76 13.52 -3.54
C GLU A 46 -1.61 14.43 -3.11
N SER A 47 -1.40 14.60 -1.80
CA SER A 47 -0.39 15.51 -1.27
C SER A 47 0.31 15.01 0.00
N GLY A 48 1.54 15.46 0.17
CA GLY A 48 2.46 15.04 1.23
C GLY A 48 3.14 13.71 0.90
N MET A 49 4.34 13.51 1.44
CA MET A 49 5.14 12.29 1.21
C MET A 49 5.11 11.41 2.47
N PRO A 50 4.80 10.10 2.37
CA PRO A 50 5.01 9.20 3.50
C PRO A 50 6.50 9.17 3.84
N LYS A 51 6.83 8.97 5.13
CA LYS A 51 8.21 8.91 5.60
C LYS A 51 8.48 7.59 6.33
N GLY A 52 9.73 7.15 6.30
CA GLY A 52 10.19 5.95 7.02
C GLY A 52 9.39 4.70 6.66
N GLY A 53 8.90 3.98 7.67
CA GLY A 53 8.14 2.74 7.49
C GLY A 53 6.87 2.91 6.64
N ALA A 54 6.19 4.06 6.75
CA ALA A 54 5.01 4.32 5.93
C ALA A 54 5.34 4.38 4.43
N TYR A 55 6.49 4.96 4.07
CA TYR A 55 6.94 5.01 2.68
C TYR A 55 7.23 3.60 2.15
N ARG A 56 7.98 2.81 2.93
CA ARG A 56 8.32 1.42 2.58
C ARG A 56 7.08 0.54 2.42
N ILE A 57 6.06 0.73 3.26
CA ILE A 57 4.78 0.01 3.14
C ILE A 57 4.04 0.42 1.87
N VAL A 58 3.91 1.73 1.61
CA VAL A 58 3.21 2.23 0.42
C VAL A 58 3.88 1.73 -0.85
N LEU A 59 5.20 1.89 -0.97
CA LEU A 59 5.97 1.44 -2.13
C LEU A 59 5.93 -0.09 -2.26
N GLY A 60 6.14 -0.80 -1.16
CA GLY A 60 6.15 -2.26 -1.13
C GLY A 60 4.82 -2.85 -1.57
N ILE A 61 3.70 -2.40 -1.00
CA ILE A 61 2.36 -2.84 -1.42
C ILE A 61 2.10 -2.47 -2.88
N SER A 62 2.45 -1.26 -3.29
CA SER A 62 2.26 -0.82 -4.68
C SER A 62 3.00 -1.74 -5.67
N LYS A 63 4.27 -2.09 -5.35
CA LYS A 63 5.07 -3.05 -6.12
C LYS A 63 4.44 -4.44 -6.11
N THR A 64 3.98 -4.93 -4.95
CA THR A 64 3.33 -6.26 -4.83
C THR A 64 2.07 -6.36 -5.70
N ILE A 65 1.20 -5.34 -5.70
CA ILE A 65 -0.05 -5.37 -6.46
C ILE A 65 0.09 -4.84 -7.91
N GLY A 66 1.30 -4.45 -8.32
CA GLY A 66 1.59 -3.93 -9.66
C GLY A 66 0.95 -2.58 -9.98
N ARG A 67 0.50 -1.82 -8.97
CA ARG A 67 -0.18 -0.53 -9.16
C ARG A 67 0.10 0.39 -7.98
N SER A 68 0.37 1.67 -8.27
CA SER A 68 0.48 2.66 -7.20
C SER A 68 -0.85 2.87 -6.47
N ILE A 69 -0.81 2.80 -5.13
CA ILE A 69 -1.96 3.09 -4.27
C ILE A 69 -2.16 4.60 -4.03
N THR A 70 -1.17 5.43 -4.39
CA THR A 70 -1.19 6.88 -4.18
C THR A 70 -0.34 7.60 -5.23
N PRO A 71 -0.82 8.70 -5.83
CA PRO A 71 -0.05 9.43 -6.83
C PRO A 71 1.26 10.03 -6.29
N VAL A 72 1.41 10.20 -4.97
CA VAL A 72 2.61 10.81 -4.37
C VAL A 72 3.80 9.85 -4.24
N VAL A 73 3.60 8.55 -4.44
CA VAL A 73 4.66 7.54 -4.46
C VAL A 73 4.57 6.79 -5.80
N PRO A 74 5.42 7.12 -6.78
CA PRO A 74 5.44 6.44 -8.07
C PRO A 74 5.93 5.00 -7.92
N LEU A 75 5.40 4.10 -8.76
CA LEU A 75 5.78 2.68 -8.76
C LEU A 75 7.26 2.47 -9.13
N ASN A 76 7.80 3.37 -9.98
CA ASN A 76 9.12 3.28 -10.57
C ASN A 76 10.24 3.95 -9.74
N GLU A 77 9.96 4.34 -8.49
CA GLU A 77 11.05 4.78 -7.62
C GLU A 77 12.02 3.61 -7.36
N SER A 78 13.26 3.84 -7.80
CA SER A 78 14.38 2.90 -7.86
C SER A 78 15.04 2.76 -6.50
#